data_AF-A0A1X1QH71-F1
#
_entry.id   AF-A0A1X1QH71-F1
#
_cell.length_a   1.000
_cell.length_b   1.000
_cell.length_c   1.000
_cell.angle_alpha   90.00
_cell.angle_beta   90.00
_cell.angle_gamma   90.00
#
_symmetry.space_group_name_H-M   'P 1'
#
loop_
_entity.id
_entity.type
_entity.pdbx_description
1 polymer ?
#
loop_
_entity_poly.entity_id
_entity_poly.type
_entity_poly.pdbx_seq_one_letter_code
_entity_poly.pdbx_strand_id
1 'polypeptide(L)'
;MSNESKEILLDPLIDNNPIGLQVLGICSALAVTTNLGTALVMSLALTAVTAFSNLSISMIRNHVPSSIRIIVQMTIIASLVIVVDQVLKAYVYDLSKQLSVFVGLIITNCIVMGRAEAFAMKNPPGVSFLDGIGNGLGYSIVLIFVGVFRELLGSGKLFGIEILTTVTEGGWYMPNGLMLLPPSAFFIIGLMIWGIRQMRPAQVEEADFKIKDVSGTEAI
;
A
#
# COMPACT_ATOMS: atom_id res chain seq x y z
N MET A 1 -20.89 -1.44 -17.95
CA MET A 1 -20.18 -1.94 -16.75
C MET A 1 -21.25 -2.21 -15.69
N SER A 2 -21.44 -3.46 -15.28
CA SER A 2 -22.41 -3.81 -14.23
C SER A 2 -22.02 -3.10 -12.92
N ASN A 3 -22.99 -2.72 -12.10
CA ASN A 3 -22.77 -1.99 -10.84
C ASN A 3 -21.69 -2.67 -9.95
N GLU A 4 -21.67 -3.99 -9.94
CA GLU A 4 -20.71 -4.82 -9.19
C GLU A 4 -19.24 -4.58 -9.60
N SER A 5 -18.95 -4.37 -10.89
CA SER A 5 -17.57 -4.08 -11.34
C SER A 5 -17.09 -2.68 -10.95
N LYS A 6 -18.01 -1.73 -10.79
CA LYS A 6 -17.67 -0.38 -10.34
C LYS A 6 -17.42 -0.36 -8.83
N GLU A 7 -18.23 -1.09 -8.08
CA GLU A 7 -18.09 -1.25 -6.63
C GLU A 7 -16.73 -1.88 -6.27
N ILE A 8 -16.34 -2.96 -6.96
CA ILE A 8 -15.03 -3.61 -6.75
C ILE A 8 -13.84 -2.70 -7.09
N LEU A 9 -14.02 -1.76 -8.01
CA LEU A 9 -12.98 -0.79 -8.34
C LEU A 9 -12.97 0.42 -7.41
N LEU A 10 -14.13 0.88 -6.93
CA LEU A 10 -14.28 2.13 -6.18
C LEU A 10 -14.22 1.92 -4.66
N ASP A 11 -14.69 0.78 -4.16
CA ASP A 11 -14.67 0.45 -2.73
C ASP A 11 -13.25 0.49 -2.15
N PRO A 12 -12.21 -0.08 -2.80
CA PRO A 12 -10.87 -0.05 -2.24
C PRO A 12 -10.24 1.35 -2.22
N LEU A 13 -10.80 2.33 -2.94
CA LEU A 13 -10.28 3.71 -2.89
C LEU A 13 -10.71 4.43 -1.60
N ILE A 14 -11.93 4.22 -1.13
CA ILE A 14 -12.53 5.04 -0.06
C ILE A 14 -13.03 4.17 1.10
N ASP A 15 -13.93 3.23 0.83
CA ASP A 15 -14.69 2.56 1.89
C ASP A 15 -13.99 1.32 2.47
N ASN A 16 -13.13 0.65 1.68
CA ASN A 16 -12.38 -0.55 2.07
C ASN A 16 -10.88 -0.42 1.76
N ASN A 17 -10.29 0.73 2.09
CA ASN A 17 -8.89 1.00 1.76
C ASN A 17 -7.91 -0.02 2.37
N PRO A 18 -6.97 -0.59 1.58
CA PRO A 18 -6.06 -1.62 2.04
C PRO A 18 -5.14 -1.16 3.19
N ILE A 19 -4.71 0.10 3.22
CA ILE A 19 -3.88 0.62 4.32
C ILE A 19 -4.74 1.11 5.48
N GLY A 20 -5.80 1.86 5.17
CA GLY A 20 -6.59 2.55 6.20
C GLY A 20 -7.51 1.63 7.02
N LEU A 21 -8.04 0.58 6.40
CA LEU A 21 -9.00 -0.33 7.03
C LEU A 21 -8.47 -1.76 7.14
N GLN A 22 -7.78 -2.27 6.11
CA GLN A 22 -7.25 -3.64 6.13
C GLN A 22 -5.85 -3.76 6.76
N VAL A 23 -5.17 -2.62 7.04
CA VAL A 23 -3.83 -2.57 7.66
C VAL A 23 -2.77 -3.36 6.85
N LEU A 24 -2.95 -3.48 5.54
CA LEU A 24 -2.06 -4.17 4.61
C LEU A 24 -1.07 -3.20 3.95
N GLY A 25 0.19 -3.61 3.85
CA GLY A 25 1.21 -2.90 3.06
C GLY A 25 1.91 -1.73 3.77
N ILE A 26 1.69 -1.55 5.07
CA ILE A 26 2.28 -0.46 5.87
C ILE A 26 3.80 -0.43 5.79
N CYS A 27 4.47 -1.58 5.87
CA CYS A 27 5.94 -1.69 5.83
C CYS A 27 6.56 -0.96 4.63
N SER A 28 5.93 -1.11 3.48
CA SER A 28 6.39 -0.53 2.23
C SER A 28 6.03 0.97 2.10
N ALA A 29 4.89 1.38 2.68
CA ALA A 29 4.54 2.79 2.80
C ALA A 29 5.54 3.55 3.67
N LEU A 30 5.99 2.97 4.79
CA LEU A 30 6.99 3.61 5.67
C LEU A 30 8.35 3.79 4.97
N ALA A 31 8.73 2.85 4.12
CA ALA A 31 10.05 2.82 3.48
C ALA A 31 10.17 3.76 2.27
N VAL A 32 9.15 3.83 1.41
CA VAL A 32 9.27 4.43 0.07
C VAL A 32 8.70 5.85 -0.04
N THR A 33 7.88 6.28 0.93
CA THR A 33 7.27 7.62 0.88
C THR A 33 8.20 8.76 1.31
N THR A 34 9.51 8.54 1.42
CA THR A 34 10.48 9.64 1.62
C THR A 34 10.76 10.40 0.33
N ASN A 35 10.55 9.76 -0.82
CA ASN A 35 10.69 10.35 -2.14
C ASN A 35 9.47 9.97 -2.98
N LEU A 36 8.68 10.98 -3.35
CA LEU A 36 7.43 10.87 -4.09
C LEU A 36 7.63 10.32 -5.50
N GLY A 37 8.76 10.61 -6.14
CA GLY A 37 9.15 10.00 -7.41
C GLY A 37 9.26 8.47 -7.28
N THR A 38 9.96 7.99 -6.27
CA THR A 38 10.08 6.54 -6.01
C THR A 38 8.74 5.92 -5.58
N ALA A 39 7.95 6.64 -4.77
CA ALA A 39 6.63 6.20 -4.34
C ALA A 39 5.68 6.02 -5.52
N LEU A 40 5.67 6.95 -6.49
CA LEU A 40 4.85 6.83 -7.70
C LEU A 40 5.22 5.60 -8.53
N VAL A 41 6.50 5.40 -8.78
CA VAL A 41 6.97 4.28 -9.61
C VAL A 41 6.63 2.96 -8.92
N MET A 42 6.83 2.88 -7.61
CA MET A 42 6.44 1.71 -6.82
C MET A 42 4.93 1.47 -6.85
N SER A 43 4.11 2.51 -6.68
CA SER A 43 2.65 2.44 -6.75
C SER A 43 2.16 1.89 -8.09
N LEU A 44 2.74 2.35 -9.20
CA LEU A 44 2.40 1.88 -10.55
C LEU A 44 2.82 0.42 -10.75
N ALA A 45 4.03 0.06 -10.34
CA ALA A 45 4.53 -1.32 -10.43
C ALA A 45 3.67 -2.28 -9.58
N LEU A 46 3.34 -1.90 -8.36
CA LEU A 46 2.52 -2.71 -7.46
C LEU A 46 1.10 -2.88 -7.99
N THR A 47 0.49 -1.83 -8.55
CA THR A 47 -0.85 -1.93 -9.15
C THR A 47 -0.87 -2.91 -10.33
N ALA A 48 0.16 -2.89 -11.18
CA ALA A 48 0.29 -3.86 -12.25
C ALA A 48 0.48 -5.29 -11.71
N VAL A 49 1.40 -5.48 -10.76
CA VAL A 49 1.69 -6.79 -10.17
C VAL A 49 0.46 -7.38 -9.49
N THR A 50 -0.25 -6.60 -8.66
CA THR A 50 -1.47 -7.05 -7.95
C THR A 50 -2.59 -7.45 -8.91
N ALA A 51 -2.80 -6.69 -9.99
CA ALA A 51 -3.80 -7.01 -11.01
C ALA A 51 -3.49 -8.35 -11.71
N PHE A 52 -2.26 -8.52 -12.19
CA PHE A 52 -1.86 -9.73 -12.92
C PHE A 52 -1.67 -10.94 -12.01
N SER A 53 -1.21 -10.76 -10.76
CA SER A 53 -1.10 -11.85 -9.79
C SER A 53 -2.48 -12.37 -9.42
N ASN A 54 -3.45 -11.50 -9.15
CA ASN A 54 -4.81 -11.91 -8.82
C ASN A 54 -5.49 -12.64 -9.98
N LEU A 55 -5.29 -12.18 -11.22
CA LEU A 55 -5.77 -12.87 -12.41
C LEU A 55 -5.16 -14.28 -12.54
N SER A 56 -3.84 -14.38 -12.40
CA SER A 56 -3.11 -15.64 -12.56
C SER A 56 -3.48 -16.66 -11.48
N ILE A 57 -3.58 -16.21 -10.23
CA ILE A 57 -3.94 -17.06 -9.08
C ILE A 57 -5.39 -17.54 -9.21
N SER A 58 -6.31 -16.65 -9.59
CA SER A 58 -7.71 -17.02 -9.81
C SER A 58 -7.89 -18.06 -10.93
N MET A 59 -7.06 -18.01 -11.98
CA MET A 59 -7.09 -18.99 -13.06
C MET A 59 -6.63 -20.39 -12.61
N ILE A 60 -5.64 -20.45 -11.72
CA ILE A 60 -5.02 -21.72 -11.28
C ILE A 60 -5.68 -22.27 -10.00
N ARG A 61 -6.52 -21.48 -9.31
CA ARG A 61 -7.09 -21.77 -7.98
C ARG A 61 -7.67 -23.18 -7.80
N ASN A 62 -8.29 -23.76 -8.83
CA ASN A 62 -8.93 -25.08 -8.76
C ASN A 62 -7.93 -26.25 -8.69
N HIS A 63 -6.67 -26.00 -9.07
CA HIS A 63 -5.60 -27.00 -9.04
C HIS A 63 -4.71 -26.89 -7.80
N VAL A 64 -4.93 -25.88 -6.95
CA VAL A 64 -4.07 -25.59 -5.80
C VAL A 64 -4.62 -26.26 -4.54
N PRO A 65 -3.92 -27.25 -3.95
CA PRO A 65 -4.33 -27.82 -2.68
C PRO A 65 -4.12 -26.82 -1.54
N SER A 66 -4.97 -26.88 -0.52
CA SER A 66 -4.94 -25.95 0.63
C SER A 66 -3.63 -25.96 1.41
N SER A 67 -2.94 -27.11 1.47
CA SER A 67 -1.70 -27.28 2.25
C SER A 67 -0.50 -26.51 1.70
N ILE A 68 -0.45 -26.23 0.40
CA ILE A 68 0.70 -25.58 -0.27
C ILE A 68 0.34 -24.23 -0.91
N ARG A 69 -0.87 -23.72 -0.62
CA ARG A 69 -1.45 -22.56 -1.31
C ARG A 69 -0.56 -21.31 -1.25
N ILE A 70 -0.10 -20.94 -0.07
CA ILE A 70 0.74 -19.74 0.13
C ILE A 70 2.03 -19.83 -0.68
N ILE A 71 2.64 -21.03 -0.74
CA ILE A 71 3.88 -21.26 -1.49
C ILE A 71 3.64 -21.06 -3.00
N VAL A 72 2.53 -21.60 -3.52
CA VAL A 72 2.15 -21.43 -4.93
C VAL A 72 1.89 -19.95 -5.26
N GLN A 73 1.13 -19.25 -4.43
CA GLN A 73 0.83 -17.83 -4.64
C GLN A 73 2.10 -16.97 -4.63
N MET A 74 2.98 -17.16 -3.64
CA MET A 74 4.25 -16.43 -3.57
C MET A 74 5.17 -16.72 -4.75
N THR A 75 5.16 -17.95 -5.27
CA THR A 75 5.95 -18.30 -6.48
C THR A 75 5.41 -17.58 -7.73
N ILE A 76 4.08 -17.52 -7.89
CA ILE A 76 3.44 -16.77 -8.99
C ILE A 76 3.75 -15.28 -8.88
N ILE A 77 3.61 -14.70 -7.69
CA ILE A 77 3.91 -13.28 -7.45
C ILE A 77 5.39 -12.99 -7.74
N ALA A 78 6.31 -13.78 -7.19
CA ALA A 78 7.73 -13.59 -7.37
C ALA A 78 8.14 -13.68 -8.85
N SER A 79 7.63 -14.68 -9.58
CA SER A 79 7.92 -14.81 -11.01
C SER A 79 7.41 -13.61 -11.83
N LEU A 80 6.20 -13.12 -11.57
CA LEU A 80 5.66 -11.93 -12.22
C LEU A 80 6.48 -10.67 -11.90
N VAL A 81 6.86 -10.46 -10.64
CA VAL A 81 7.66 -9.30 -10.24
C VAL A 81 9.05 -9.34 -10.89
N ILE A 82 9.68 -10.53 -10.98
CA ILE A 82 10.96 -10.71 -11.67
C ILE A 82 10.83 -10.39 -13.16
N VAL A 83 9.75 -10.82 -13.83
CA VAL A 83 9.52 -10.49 -15.25
C VAL A 83 9.40 -8.97 -15.43
N VAL A 84 8.66 -8.28 -14.56
CA VAL A 84 8.54 -6.81 -14.59
C VAL A 84 9.91 -6.14 -14.37
N ASP A 85 10.70 -6.62 -13.42
CA ASP A 85 12.07 -6.13 -13.18
C ASP A 85 12.96 -6.28 -14.41
N GLN A 86 12.92 -7.43 -15.10
CA GLN A 86 13.70 -7.65 -16.33
C GLN A 86 13.24 -6.75 -17.47
N VAL A 87 11.94 -6.50 -17.62
CA VAL A 87 11.41 -5.54 -18.60
C VAL A 87 11.92 -4.12 -18.31
N LEU A 88 11.89 -3.69 -17.04
CA LEU A 88 12.41 -2.38 -16.66
C LEU A 88 13.92 -2.24 -16.90
N LYS A 89 14.70 -3.31 -16.64
CA LYS A 89 16.14 -3.36 -16.96
C LYS A 89 16.42 -3.15 -18.45
N ALA A 90 15.54 -3.66 -19.32
CA ALA A 90 15.72 -3.58 -20.76
C ALA A 90 15.41 -2.19 -21.35
N TYR A 91 14.39 -1.49 -20.82
CA TYR A 91 13.94 -0.22 -21.39
C TYR A 91 14.46 1.02 -20.65
N VAL A 92 14.66 0.96 -19.33
CA VAL A 92 15.06 2.12 -18.52
C VAL A 92 16.02 1.73 -17.40
N TYR A 93 17.31 1.58 -17.74
CA TYR A 93 18.36 1.09 -16.83
C TYR A 93 18.53 1.93 -15.56
N ASP A 94 18.46 3.27 -15.66
CA ASP A 94 18.62 4.16 -14.50
C ASP A 94 17.46 4.02 -13.50
N LEU A 95 16.22 3.88 -13.98
CA LEU A 95 15.07 3.59 -13.14
C LEU A 95 15.18 2.18 -12.54
N SER A 96 15.63 1.21 -13.33
CA SER A 96 15.81 -0.16 -12.86
C SER A 96 16.80 -0.28 -11.69
N LYS A 97 17.90 0.50 -11.70
CA LYS A 97 18.88 0.48 -10.61
C LYS A 97 18.28 0.91 -9.27
N GLN A 98 17.39 1.90 -9.28
CA GLN A 98 16.64 2.32 -8.08
C GLN A 98 15.57 1.28 -7.70
N LEU A 99 14.90 0.73 -8.71
CA LEU A 99 13.85 -0.27 -8.55
C LEU A 99 14.32 -1.63 -8.04
N SER A 100 15.57 -2.01 -8.28
CA SER A 100 16.10 -3.34 -7.90
C SER A 100 15.95 -3.63 -6.40
N VAL A 101 15.98 -2.60 -5.54
CA VAL A 101 15.70 -2.74 -4.09
C VAL A 101 14.20 -2.88 -3.83
N PHE A 102 13.37 -2.16 -4.60
CA PHE A 102 11.91 -2.18 -4.48
C PHE A 102 11.29 -3.50 -4.98
N VAL A 103 11.95 -4.24 -5.89
CA VAL A 103 11.51 -5.57 -6.34
C VAL A 103 11.27 -6.50 -5.13
N GLY A 104 12.21 -6.58 -4.20
CA GLY A 104 12.06 -7.40 -2.99
C GLY A 104 10.92 -6.94 -2.08
N LEU A 105 10.72 -5.62 -1.96
CA LEU A 105 9.64 -5.01 -1.18
C LEU A 105 8.26 -5.22 -1.83
N ILE A 106 8.19 -5.36 -3.16
CA ILE A 106 6.95 -5.70 -3.88
C ILE A 106 6.60 -7.17 -3.68
N ILE A 107 7.59 -8.09 -3.78
CA ILE A 107 7.36 -9.54 -3.59
C ILE A 107 6.82 -9.83 -2.19
N THR A 108 7.40 -9.18 -1.18
CA THR A 108 7.03 -9.37 0.23
C THR A 108 5.89 -8.46 0.68
N ASN A 109 5.23 -7.76 -0.23
CA ASN A 109 4.17 -6.84 0.13
C ASN A 109 2.90 -7.58 0.57
N CYS A 110 2.42 -7.26 1.77
CA CYS A 110 1.25 -7.88 2.36
C CYS A 110 -0.03 -7.66 1.52
N ILE A 111 -0.13 -6.57 0.75
CA ILE A 111 -1.31 -6.33 -0.10
C ILE A 111 -1.44 -7.37 -1.22
N VAL A 112 -0.32 -7.76 -1.84
CA VAL A 112 -0.32 -8.68 -2.99
C VAL A 112 -0.76 -10.07 -2.51
N MET A 113 -0.16 -10.55 -1.42
CA MET A 113 -0.53 -11.81 -0.79
C MET A 113 -1.95 -11.77 -0.21
N GLY A 114 -2.29 -10.69 0.50
CA GLY A 114 -3.58 -10.55 1.19
C GLY A 114 -4.76 -10.58 0.23
N ARG A 115 -4.67 -9.85 -0.90
CA ARG A 115 -5.74 -9.87 -1.92
C ARG A 115 -5.77 -11.18 -2.70
N ALA A 116 -4.62 -11.78 -2.98
CA ALA A 116 -4.57 -13.09 -3.61
C ALA A 116 -5.31 -14.15 -2.77
N GLU A 117 -5.07 -14.19 -1.47
CA GLU A 117 -5.70 -15.16 -0.56
C GLU A 117 -7.17 -14.86 -0.29
N ALA A 118 -7.48 -13.59 0.03
CA ALA A 118 -8.83 -13.21 0.43
C ALA A 118 -9.82 -13.17 -0.73
N PHE A 119 -9.37 -12.78 -1.94
CA PHE A 119 -10.24 -12.51 -3.08
C PHE A 119 -9.98 -13.44 -4.27
N ALA A 120 -8.74 -13.53 -4.77
CA ALA A 120 -8.46 -14.27 -6.02
C ALA A 120 -8.77 -15.77 -5.92
N MET A 121 -8.58 -16.37 -4.75
CA MET A 121 -8.92 -17.79 -4.50
C MET A 121 -10.43 -18.07 -4.51
N LYS A 122 -11.28 -17.05 -4.32
CA LYS A 122 -12.73 -17.19 -4.18
C LYS A 122 -13.51 -16.66 -5.38
N ASN A 123 -12.94 -15.71 -6.13
CA ASN A 123 -13.60 -15.02 -7.24
C ASN A 123 -13.04 -15.40 -8.61
N PRO A 124 -13.82 -15.25 -9.70
CA PRO A 124 -13.38 -15.56 -11.06
C PRO A 124 -12.28 -14.60 -11.57
N PRO A 125 -11.54 -14.96 -12.65
CA PRO A 125 -10.34 -14.23 -13.05
C PRO A 125 -10.57 -12.76 -13.44
N GLY A 126 -11.63 -12.47 -14.20
CA GLY A 126 -11.93 -11.11 -14.64
C GLY A 126 -12.25 -10.17 -13.48
N VAL A 127 -12.98 -10.66 -12.48
CA VAL A 127 -13.33 -9.88 -11.28
C VAL A 127 -12.12 -9.71 -10.36
N SER A 128 -11.27 -10.74 -10.26
CA SER A 128 -10.03 -10.71 -9.48
C SER A 128 -8.99 -9.73 -10.04
N PHE A 129 -8.96 -9.55 -11.37
CA PHE A 129 -8.13 -8.54 -12.02
C PHE A 129 -8.57 -7.12 -11.63
N LEU A 130 -9.87 -6.84 -11.67
CA LEU A 130 -10.42 -5.54 -11.26
C LEU A 130 -10.15 -5.27 -9.77
N ASP A 131 -10.28 -6.29 -8.91
CA ASP A 131 -9.93 -6.16 -7.49
C ASP A 131 -8.47 -5.76 -7.28
N GLY A 132 -7.54 -6.39 -8.02
CA GLY A 132 -6.13 -6.05 -7.96
C GLY A 132 -5.86 -4.59 -8.37
N ILE A 133 -6.50 -4.11 -9.44
CA ILE A 133 -6.41 -2.69 -9.85
C ILE A 133 -6.97 -1.77 -8.76
N GLY A 134 -8.19 -2.05 -8.25
CA GLY A 134 -8.84 -1.22 -7.25
C GLY A 134 -8.00 -1.08 -5.99
N ASN A 135 -7.51 -2.20 -5.43
CA ASN A 135 -6.68 -2.19 -4.22
C ASN A 135 -5.29 -1.59 -4.47
N GLY A 136 -4.69 -1.83 -5.65
CA GLY A 136 -3.44 -1.18 -6.04
C GLY A 136 -3.56 0.34 -6.13
N LEU A 137 -4.66 0.85 -6.70
CA LEU A 137 -4.96 2.28 -6.75
C LEU A 137 -5.26 2.86 -5.36
N GLY A 138 -6.05 2.16 -4.54
CA GLY A 138 -6.33 2.57 -3.15
C GLY A 138 -5.06 2.69 -2.30
N TYR A 139 -4.14 1.75 -2.46
CA TYR A 139 -2.79 1.81 -1.88
C TYR A 139 -1.98 2.99 -2.42
N SER A 140 -2.03 3.22 -3.73
CA SER A 140 -1.28 4.30 -4.40
C SER A 140 -1.69 5.68 -3.90
N ILE A 141 -2.98 5.91 -3.67
CA ILE A 141 -3.50 7.18 -3.13
C ILE A 141 -2.91 7.47 -1.76
N VAL A 142 -2.86 6.47 -0.88
CA VAL A 142 -2.29 6.64 0.46
C VAL A 142 -0.79 6.90 0.39
N LEU A 143 -0.05 6.19 -0.48
CA LEU A 143 1.39 6.42 -0.66
C LEU A 143 1.69 7.83 -1.15
N ILE A 144 0.94 8.30 -2.14
CA ILE A 144 1.11 9.66 -2.69
C ILE A 144 0.78 10.68 -1.61
N PHE A 145 -0.32 10.50 -0.87
CA PHE A 145 -0.70 11.38 0.23
C PHE A 145 0.41 11.47 1.28
N VAL A 146 0.86 10.34 1.81
CA VAL A 146 1.93 10.30 2.83
C VAL A 146 3.25 10.84 2.26
N GLY A 147 3.57 10.53 1.01
CA GLY A 147 4.77 10.99 0.32
C GLY A 147 4.82 12.49 0.12
N VAL A 148 3.68 13.11 -0.23
CA VAL A 148 3.57 14.56 -0.36
C VAL A 148 3.89 15.25 0.96
N PHE A 149 3.28 14.81 2.07
CA PHE A 149 3.57 15.41 3.38
C PHE A 149 5.01 15.17 3.83
N ARG A 150 5.56 13.97 3.59
CA ARG A 150 6.91 13.62 4.03
C ARG A 150 8.01 14.31 3.22
N GLU A 151 7.88 14.39 1.90
CA GLU A 151 8.87 15.06 1.06
C GLU A 151 8.83 16.58 1.26
N LEU A 152 7.62 17.16 1.31
CA LEU A 152 7.42 18.59 1.49
C LEU A 152 7.93 19.06 2.86
N LEU A 153 7.60 18.35 3.94
CA LEU A 153 8.01 18.75 5.29
C LEU A 153 9.42 18.23 5.67
N GLY A 154 9.93 17.21 4.98
CA GLY A 154 11.28 16.70 5.21
C GLY A 154 12.34 17.53 4.50
N SER A 155 12.10 17.88 3.24
CA SER A 155 13.12 18.49 2.36
C SER A 155 12.73 19.85 1.79
N GLY A 156 11.46 20.28 1.92
CA GLY A 156 10.96 21.49 1.28
C GLY A 156 10.74 21.37 -0.24
N LYS A 157 11.01 20.18 -0.80
CA LYS A 157 10.88 19.89 -2.24
C LYS A 157 9.67 18.99 -2.49
N LEU A 158 9.12 19.09 -3.70
CA LEU A 158 8.06 18.23 -4.21
C LEU A 158 8.42 17.88 -5.65
N PHE A 159 8.61 16.60 -5.97
CA PHE A 159 9.10 16.16 -7.29
C PHE A 159 10.44 16.81 -7.68
N GLY A 160 11.29 17.13 -6.70
CA GLY A 160 12.54 17.84 -6.93
C GLY A 160 12.37 19.33 -7.28
N ILE A 161 11.15 19.86 -7.27
CA ILE A 161 10.87 21.30 -7.37
C ILE A 161 10.86 21.86 -5.94
N GLU A 162 11.69 22.88 -5.68
CA GLU A 162 11.69 23.60 -4.40
C GLU A 162 10.41 24.44 -4.28
N ILE A 163 9.54 24.05 -3.34
CA ILE A 163 8.33 24.81 -3.03
C ILE A 163 8.54 25.64 -1.76
N LEU A 164 9.27 25.09 -0.80
CA LEU A 164 9.69 25.76 0.41
C LEU A 164 11.21 25.94 0.34
N THR A 165 11.64 27.15 -0.03
CA THR A 165 13.07 27.52 -0.01
C THR A 165 13.65 27.26 1.38
N THR A 166 14.68 26.43 1.44
CA THR A 166 15.31 26.03 2.70
C THR A 166 16.22 27.13 3.23
N VAL A 167 16.46 27.18 4.55
CA VAL A 167 17.37 28.19 5.17
C VAL A 167 18.78 28.12 4.56
N THR A 168 19.20 26.93 4.11
CA THR A 168 20.47 26.68 3.41
C THR A 168 20.56 27.29 2.01
N GLU A 169 19.42 27.51 1.35
CA GLU A 169 19.32 28.13 0.01
C GLU A 169 18.81 29.59 0.10
N GLY A 170 18.76 30.18 1.31
CA GLY A 170 18.35 31.57 1.55
C GLY A 170 16.86 31.77 1.84
N GLY A 171 16.11 30.70 2.11
CA GLY A 171 14.70 30.75 2.48
C GLY A 171 14.40 30.72 3.97
N TRP A 172 13.12 30.54 4.32
CA TRP A 172 12.62 30.58 5.71
C TRP A 172 12.37 29.20 6.32
N TYR A 173 12.44 28.12 5.53
CA TYR A 173 12.05 26.78 5.95
C TYR A 173 13.22 25.96 6.48
N MET A 174 13.15 25.52 7.74
CA MET A 174 14.14 24.62 8.34
C MET A 174 13.69 23.17 8.13
N PRO A 175 14.45 22.33 7.41
CA PRO A 175 14.08 20.95 7.12
C PRO A 175 13.79 20.15 8.39
N ASN A 176 12.62 19.51 8.46
CA ASN A 176 12.28 18.69 9.61
C ASN A 176 12.86 17.28 9.46
N GLY A 177 14.03 17.04 10.06
CA GLY A 177 14.70 15.74 10.04
C GLY A 177 13.81 14.59 10.51
N LEU A 178 12.90 14.82 11.46
CA LEU A 178 11.94 13.81 11.96
C LEU A 178 11.05 13.24 10.84
N MET A 179 10.71 14.07 9.85
CA MET A 179 9.81 13.71 8.75
C MET A 179 10.43 12.70 7.77
N LEU A 180 11.76 12.59 7.77
CA LEU A 180 12.47 11.60 6.97
C LEU A 180 12.48 10.22 7.66
N LEU A 181 12.34 10.16 8.99
CA LEU A 181 12.35 8.88 9.71
C LEU A 181 10.99 8.16 9.66
N PRO A 182 10.96 6.82 9.81
CA PRO A 182 9.73 6.02 9.84
C PRO A 182 8.63 6.46 10.83
N PRO A 183 8.93 6.96 12.05
CA PRO A 183 7.90 7.40 12.99
C PRO A 183 6.96 8.46 12.44
N SER A 184 7.44 9.35 11.56
CA SER A 184 6.62 10.39 10.93
C SER A 184 5.49 9.82 10.08
N ALA A 185 5.74 8.73 9.35
CA ALA A 185 4.75 8.10 8.50
C ALA A 185 3.64 7.44 9.33
N PHE A 186 3.94 6.91 10.52
CA PHE A 186 2.91 6.43 11.45
C PHE A 186 1.99 7.57 11.91
N PHE A 187 2.54 8.74 12.25
CA PHE A 187 1.71 9.89 12.62
C PHE A 187 0.82 10.36 11.47
N ILE A 188 1.36 10.46 10.26
CA ILE A 188 0.60 10.90 9.08
C ILE A 188 -0.50 9.89 8.74
N ILE A 189 -0.18 8.59 8.70
CA ILE A 189 -1.16 7.54 8.43
C ILE A 189 -2.22 7.53 9.54
N GLY A 190 -1.84 7.67 10.81
CA GLY A 190 -2.77 7.74 11.94
C GLY A 190 -3.72 8.93 11.85
N LEU A 191 -3.22 10.13 11.53
CA LEU A 191 -4.03 11.32 11.32
C LEU A 191 -4.94 11.20 10.09
N MET A 192 -4.45 10.58 9.02
CA MET A 192 -5.24 10.29 7.82
C MET A 192 -6.40 9.34 8.14
N ILE A 193 -6.12 8.23 8.84
CA ILE A 193 -7.16 7.27 9.26
C ILE A 193 -8.17 7.95 10.20
N TRP A 194 -7.69 8.75 11.16
CA TRP A 194 -8.56 9.52 12.04
C TRP A 194 -9.49 10.47 11.26
N GLY A 195 -8.94 11.22 10.30
CA GLY A 195 -9.74 12.10 9.44
C GLY A 195 -10.78 11.36 8.62
N ILE A 196 -10.41 10.22 8.01
CA ILE A 196 -11.34 9.39 7.25
C ILE A 196 -12.46 8.85 8.17
N ARG A 197 -12.10 8.30 9.34
CA ARG A 197 -13.08 7.75 10.30
C ARG A 197 -14.00 8.82 10.90
N GLN A 198 -13.54 10.06 11.07
CA GLN A 198 -14.39 11.19 11.45
C GLN A 198 -15.43 11.52 10.38
N MET A 199 -15.04 11.48 9.09
CA MET A 199 -15.96 11.74 7.98
C MET A 199 -16.87 10.54 7.66
N ARG A 200 -16.44 9.32 8.02
CA ARG A 200 -17.13 8.04 7.76
C ARG A 200 -17.17 7.19 9.04
N PRO A 201 -18.10 7.48 9.98
CA PRO A 201 -18.22 6.72 11.22
C PRO A 201 -18.57 5.25 11.02
N ALA A 202 -19.05 4.85 9.83
CA ALA A 202 -19.31 3.46 9.48
C ALA A 202 -18.04 2.57 9.49
N GLN A 203 -16.84 3.15 9.41
CA GLN A 203 -15.57 2.43 9.47
C GLN A 203 -14.99 2.32 10.89
N VAL A 204 -15.68 2.84 11.90
CA VAL A 204 -15.24 2.75 13.29
C VAL A 204 -15.60 1.35 13.81
N GLU A 205 -14.58 0.50 13.90
CA GLU A 205 -14.71 -0.83 14.51
C GLU A 205 -15.11 -0.69 15.99
N GLU A 206 -16.10 -1.46 16.42
CA GLU A 206 -16.41 -1.56 17.85
C GLU A 206 -15.26 -2.26 18.58
N ALA A 207 -14.98 -1.83 19.81
CA ALA A 207 -13.97 -2.47 20.62
C ALA A 207 -14.37 -3.92 20.92
N ASP A 208 -13.62 -4.89 20.38
CA ASP A 208 -13.81 -6.33 20.62
C ASP A 208 -13.80 -6.68 22.13
N PHE A 209 -13.14 -5.86 22.94
CA PHE A 209 -13.05 -6.03 24.38
C PHE A 209 -13.51 -4.77 25.11
N LYS A 210 -14.64 -4.86 25.82
CA LYS A 210 -15.02 -3.88 26.84
C LYS A 210 -14.12 -4.10 28.06
N ILE A 211 -13.30 -3.11 28.40
CA ILE A 211 -12.50 -3.12 29.63
C ILE A 211 -13.50 -3.24 30.79
N LYS A 212 -13.50 -4.38 31.49
CA LYS A 212 -14.27 -4.53 32.73
C LYS A 212 -13.67 -3.59 33.75
N ASP A 213 -14.51 -2.74 34.33
CA ASP A 213 -14.13 -1.93 35.48
C ASP A 213 -13.80 -2.90 36.62
N VAL A 214 -12.51 -2.99 36.98
CA VAL A 214 -12.11 -3.74 38.16
C VAL A 214 -12.43 -2.84 39.35
N SER A 215 -13.70 -2.82 39.75
CA SER A 215 -14.09 -2.27 41.04
C SER A 215 -13.35 -3.08 42.11
N GLY A 216 -12.34 -2.46 42.72
CA GLY A 216 -11.45 -3.12 43.67
C GLY A 216 -12.23 -3.67 44.85
N THR A 217 -12.49 -4.98 44.88
CA THR A 217 -12.84 -5.72 46.10
C THR A 217 -12.57 -7.23 46.00
N GLU A 218 -11.54 -7.67 45.26
CA GLU A 218 -11.08 -9.07 45.30
C GLU A 218 -9.56 -9.13 45.43
N ALA A 219 -9.07 -8.58 46.55
CA ALA A 219 -7.79 -8.95 47.12
C ALA A 219 -8.06 -9.33 48.59
N ILE A 220 -8.54 -10.56 48.79
CA ILE A 220 -8.47 -11.29 50.06
C ILE A 220 -8.04 -12.72 49.72
#